data_AF-A0A1E4A588-F1
#
_entry.id   AF-A0A1E4A588-F1
#
_cell.length_a   1.000
_cell.length_b   1.000
_cell.length_c   1.000
_cell.angle_alpha   90.00
_cell.angle_beta   90.00
_cell.angle_gamma   90.00
#
_symmetry.space_group_name_H-M   'P 1'
#
loop_
_entity.id
_entity.type
_entity.pdbx_description
1 polymer ?
#
loop_
_entity_poly.entity_id
_entity_poly.type
_entity_poly.pdbx_seq_one_letter_code
_entity_poly.pdbx_strand_id
1 'polypeptide(L)'
;MGERLGWSFGFLVLLSGVPVYPGGISRFNKGFDPEAIVRRERHAVGFSDHVPDKSVTVCLDRAGLPVAVSRTVLTEVCKKGECLPVYLRLFWTVSGEYLGFAMEPGEVLTKYDHALFDTSDYDRLHALLNDPLSPLGNVQDTDIAPGTAPADGQHAKADVTSGATKRDIAPYTVGGAAYTTFTLWHLVYGETRDSIPGVVRNYITPGLVLSFLKSPSVQDKMWALSVTDTSELRNPELLEEISLNYREGDSYLRNNILETLLAKGRPAFVPAGYLASFFRISGFAQRRFILSRLEGYPETARDFIHAAVGDLESPEPPLVMLLLRLVRNSGIKQSEVRKWVERQVDFPDADVSRTARECIHYLDTH
;
A
#
# COMPACT_ATOMS: atom_id res chain seq x y z
N MET A 1 31.12 -34.76 15.10
CA MET A 1 31.56 -35.32 13.81
C MET A 1 30.30 -35.70 13.06
N GLY A 2 29.76 -34.80 12.24
CA GLY A 2 29.99 -34.73 10.78
C GLY A 2 28.76 -35.39 10.13
N GLU A 3 28.04 -34.85 9.14
CA GLU A 3 28.28 -33.79 8.17
C GLU A 3 26.93 -33.18 7.76
N ARG A 4 26.95 -31.89 7.42
CA ARG A 4 25.89 -31.19 6.70
C ARG A 4 26.07 -31.47 5.20
N LEU A 5 25.10 -32.10 4.56
CA LEU A 5 25.00 -32.12 3.09
C LEU A 5 24.22 -30.89 2.64
N GLY A 6 24.97 -29.85 2.30
CA GLY A 6 24.47 -28.71 1.54
C GLY A 6 24.25 -29.11 0.09
N TRP A 7 23.07 -28.81 -0.43
CA TRP A 7 22.79 -28.94 -1.85
C TRP A 7 23.21 -27.62 -2.52
N SER A 8 24.43 -27.58 -3.07
CA SER A 8 24.82 -26.60 -4.08
C SER A 8 24.46 -27.15 -5.44
N PHE A 9 23.33 -26.70 -6.00
CA PHE A 9 23.11 -26.80 -7.45
C PHE A 9 23.55 -25.49 -8.08
N GLY A 10 24.82 -25.43 -8.49
CA GLY A 10 25.29 -24.49 -9.49
C GLY A 10 25.30 -25.23 -10.82
N PHE A 11 24.28 -25.04 -11.66
CA PHE A 11 24.27 -25.58 -13.01
C PHE A 11 25.03 -24.59 -13.92
N LEU A 12 26.35 -24.65 -13.91
CA LEU A 12 27.17 -23.88 -14.85
C LEU A 12 27.15 -24.58 -16.20
N VAL A 13 26.13 -24.33 -17.01
CA VAL A 13 26.14 -24.72 -18.43
C VAL A 13 27.03 -23.72 -19.17
N LEU A 14 28.30 -24.07 -19.38
CA LEU A 14 29.18 -23.34 -20.31
C LEU A 14 28.78 -23.69 -21.75
N LEU A 15 27.68 -23.10 -22.23
CA LEU A 15 27.38 -23.03 -23.67
C LEU A 15 28.20 -21.89 -24.27
N SER A 16 29.08 -22.22 -25.21
CA SER A 16 29.85 -21.26 -25.98
C SER A 16 28.91 -20.27 -26.67
N GLY A 17 28.97 -18.99 -26.29
CA GLY A 17 28.16 -17.91 -26.89
C GLY A 17 27.11 -17.28 -25.98
N VAL A 18 26.91 -17.78 -24.74
CA VAL A 18 26.05 -17.10 -23.75
C VAL A 18 26.84 -15.92 -23.14
N PRO A 19 26.33 -14.67 -23.19
CA PRO A 19 26.91 -13.57 -22.47
C PRO A 19 26.84 -13.88 -20.97
N VAL A 20 28.00 -13.99 -20.35
CA VAL A 20 28.12 -14.13 -18.91
C VAL A 20 28.05 -12.73 -18.31
N TYR A 21 27.05 -12.49 -17.47
CA TYR A 21 26.93 -11.28 -16.67
C TYR A 21 27.62 -11.52 -15.31
N PRO A 22 28.87 -11.07 -15.11
CA PRO A 22 29.66 -11.47 -13.94
C PRO A 22 29.11 -10.91 -12.62
N GLY A 23 28.31 -9.84 -12.70
CA GLY A 23 27.61 -9.23 -11.57
C GLY A 23 26.15 -9.67 -11.40
N GLY A 24 25.69 -10.67 -12.17
CA GLY A 24 24.26 -11.01 -12.25
C GLY A 24 23.45 -9.97 -13.03
N ILE A 25 22.13 -10.18 -13.11
CA ILE A 25 21.19 -9.29 -13.78
C ILE A 25 20.16 -8.83 -12.75
N SER A 26 20.02 -7.53 -12.56
CA SER A 26 19.03 -6.96 -11.64
C SER A 26 18.37 -5.72 -12.20
N ARG A 27 17.11 -5.51 -11.82
CA ARG A 27 16.34 -4.29 -12.06
C ARG A 27 15.52 -3.97 -10.84
N PHE A 28 15.76 -2.79 -10.26
CA PHE A 28 15.09 -2.32 -9.06
C PHE A 28 14.48 -0.94 -9.28
N ASN A 29 13.32 -0.74 -8.67
CA ASN A 29 12.66 0.56 -8.61
C ASN A 29 13.55 1.57 -7.88
N LYS A 30 13.47 2.82 -8.34
CA LYS A 30 14.22 3.92 -7.72
C LYS A 30 13.85 4.05 -6.24
N GLY A 31 14.86 4.10 -5.38
CA GLY A 31 14.71 4.23 -3.93
C GLY A 31 14.80 2.92 -3.16
N PHE A 32 14.79 1.76 -3.84
CA PHE A 32 15.12 0.49 -3.21
C PHE A 32 16.62 0.23 -3.27
N ASP A 33 17.22 0.03 -2.10
CA ASP A 33 18.62 -0.35 -1.95
C ASP A 33 18.73 -1.80 -1.45
N PRO A 34 19.10 -2.77 -2.32
CA PRO A 34 19.28 -4.15 -1.91
C PRO A 34 20.46 -4.35 -0.95
N GLU A 35 21.43 -3.42 -0.89
CA GLU A 35 22.58 -3.50 0.01
C GLU A 35 22.21 -3.17 1.47
N ALA A 36 21.09 -2.47 1.68
CA ALA A 36 20.53 -2.24 3.01
C ALA A 36 20.10 -3.54 3.71
N ILE A 37 19.89 -4.62 2.95
CA ILE A 37 19.47 -5.93 3.48
C ILE A 37 20.66 -6.66 4.11
N VAL A 38 20.66 -6.75 5.43
CA VAL A 38 21.72 -7.44 6.19
C VAL A 38 21.27 -8.77 6.77
N ARG A 39 19.95 -8.98 6.96
CA ARG A 39 19.39 -10.23 7.48
C ARG A 39 18.20 -10.68 6.66
N ARG A 40 18.01 -11.99 6.56
CA ARG A 40 16.95 -12.64 5.80
C ARG A 40 16.30 -13.72 6.65
N GLU A 41 14.98 -13.66 6.78
CA GLU A 41 14.20 -14.61 7.57
C GLU A 41 13.14 -15.28 6.69
N ARG A 42 13.15 -16.61 6.63
CA ARG A 42 12.32 -17.41 5.72
C ARG A 42 11.05 -17.87 6.42
N HIS A 43 9.90 -17.71 5.76
CA HIS A 43 8.57 -18.03 6.26
C HIS A 43 7.83 -18.94 5.29
N ALA A 44 7.36 -20.09 5.77
CA ALA A 44 6.51 -20.98 4.97
C ALA A 44 5.09 -20.39 4.86
N VAL A 45 4.54 -20.37 3.65
CA VAL A 45 3.19 -19.84 3.37
C VAL A 45 2.28 -20.90 2.76
N GLY A 46 2.80 -21.74 1.86
CA GLY A 46 2.02 -22.81 1.22
C GLY A 46 1.26 -22.37 -0.04
N PHE A 47 1.94 -21.72 -0.98
CA PHE A 47 1.35 -21.26 -2.25
C PHE A 47 0.81 -22.39 -3.13
N SER A 48 -0.29 -22.14 -3.85
CA SER A 48 -0.93 -23.11 -4.76
C SER A 48 -0.35 -23.12 -6.17
N ASP A 49 0.53 -22.16 -6.49
CA ASP A 49 1.19 -22.02 -7.80
C ASP A 49 2.16 -23.17 -8.17
N HIS A 50 2.75 -23.09 -9.37
CA HIS A 50 3.71 -24.07 -9.86
C HIS A 50 5.15 -23.86 -9.37
N VAL A 51 5.42 -22.79 -8.60
CA VAL A 51 6.77 -22.49 -8.11
C VAL A 51 7.09 -23.43 -6.93
N PRO A 52 8.19 -24.21 -6.98
CA PRO A 52 8.52 -25.18 -5.93
C PRO A 52 8.77 -24.56 -4.56
N ASP A 53 9.32 -23.34 -4.51
CA ASP A 53 9.52 -22.63 -3.25
C ASP A 53 8.20 -22.10 -2.69
N LYS A 54 7.74 -22.74 -1.60
CA LYS A 54 6.48 -22.41 -0.90
C LYS A 54 6.66 -21.44 0.27
N SER A 55 7.72 -20.65 0.21
CA SER A 55 8.08 -19.69 1.24
C SER A 55 8.32 -18.30 0.68
N VAL A 56 8.29 -17.32 1.57
CA VAL A 56 8.80 -15.97 1.33
C VAL A 56 9.93 -15.67 2.30
N THR A 57 10.76 -14.70 1.96
CA THR A 57 11.87 -14.23 2.78
C THR A 57 11.64 -12.77 3.14
N VAL A 58 11.51 -12.48 4.43
CA VAL A 58 11.52 -11.11 4.96
C VAL A 58 12.97 -10.63 5.00
N CYS A 59 13.23 -9.51 4.34
CA CYS A 59 14.53 -8.87 4.24
C CYS A 59 14.59 -7.72 5.24
N LEU A 60 15.57 -7.76 6.15
CA LEU A 60 15.68 -6.86 7.29
C LEU A 60 16.96 -6.02 7.18
N ASP A 61 16.85 -4.77 7.61
CA ASP A 61 17.97 -3.85 7.76
C ASP A 61 18.78 -4.10 9.05
N ARG A 62 19.77 -3.24 9.31
CA ARG A 62 20.61 -3.32 10.52
C ARG A 62 19.84 -3.07 11.81
N ALA A 63 18.74 -2.32 11.76
CA ALA A 63 17.87 -2.08 12.90
C ALA A 63 16.88 -3.24 13.13
N GLY A 64 16.84 -4.23 12.24
CA GLY A 64 15.91 -5.35 12.29
C GLY A 64 14.51 -4.99 11.77
N LEU A 65 14.37 -3.90 11.02
CA LEU A 65 13.13 -3.50 10.39
C LEU A 65 12.99 -4.17 9.01
N PRO A 66 11.80 -4.67 8.64
CA PRO A 66 11.56 -5.18 7.30
C PRO A 66 11.60 -4.06 6.27
N VAL A 67 12.49 -4.22 5.29
CA VAL A 67 12.68 -3.28 4.17
C VAL A 67 12.20 -3.86 2.84
N ALA A 68 12.06 -5.19 2.75
CA ALA A 68 11.45 -5.86 1.61
C ALA A 68 10.96 -7.26 2.01
N VAL A 69 10.08 -7.82 1.19
CA VAL A 69 9.83 -9.26 1.13
C VAL A 69 10.30 -9.77 -0.22
N SER A 70 10.86 -10.97 -0.26
CA SER A 70 11.33 -11.57 -1.50
C SER A 70 10.93 -13.04 -1.62
N ARG A 71 10.88 -13.52 -2.86
CA ARG A 71 10.61 -14.93 -3.17
C ARG A 71 11.48 -15.36 -4.33
N THR A 72 12.09 -16.52 -4.18
CA THR A 72 12.85 -17.14 -5.27
C THR A 72 11.87 -17.90 -6.16
N VAL A 73 11.89 -17.60 -7.45
CA VAL A 73 11.04 -18.19 -8.47
C VAL A 73 11.90 -19.12 -9.30
N LEU A 74 11.51 -20.39 -9.32
CA LEU A 74 11.97 -21.38 -10.29
C LEU A 74 10.73 -21.91 -11.01
N THR A 75 10.59 -21.64 -12.30
CA THR A 75 9.44 -22.12 -13.07
C THR A 75 9.79 -22.32 -14.54
N GLU A 76 9.16 -23.31 -15.15
CA GLU A 76 9.15 -23.44 -16.60
C GLU A 76 8.27 -22.32 -17.18
N VAL A 77 8.73 -21.71 -18.28
CA VAL A 77 8.05 -20.56 -18.91
C VAL A 77 7.75 -20.77 -20.39
N CYS A 78 7.68 -22.01 -20.82
CA CYS A 78 7.16 -22.32 -22.14
C CYS A 78 6.36 -23.62 -22.12
N LYS A 79 5.28 -23.64 -22.89
CA LYS A 79 4.41 -24.82 -23.01
C LYS A 79 5.10 -26.03 -23.69
N LYS A 80 6.25 -25.82 -24.32
CA LYS A 80 6.98 -26.83 -25.10
C LYS A 80 8.27 -27.35 -24.44
N GLY A 81 8.67 -26.82 -23.28
CA GLY A 81 9.90 -27.20 -22.59
C GLY A 81 11.21 -26.80 -23.30
N GLU A 82 11.13 -25.97 -24.34
CA GLU A 82 12.28 -25.51 -25.15
C GLU A 82 13.03 -24.34 -24.47
N CYS A 83 12.33 -23.41 -23.81
CA CYS A 83 12.95 -22.30 -23.09
C CYS A 83 13.68 -22.76 -21.82
N LEU A 84 14.79 -22.07 -21.48
CA LEU A 84 15.43 -22.25 -20.19
C LEU A 84 14.45 -21.89 -19.06
N PRO A 85 14.48 -22.62 -17.93
CA PRO A 85 13.64 -22.30 -16.79
C PRO A 85 13.97 -20.90 -16.27
N VAL A 86 12.95 -20.17 -15.85
CA VAL A 86 13.17 -18.90 -15.14
C VAL A 86 13.68 -19.22 -13.76
N TYR A 87 14.86 -18.69 -13.44
CA TYR A 87 15.39 -18.66 -12.10
C TYR A 87 15.76 -17.23 -11.70
N LEU A 88 14.95 -16.62 -10.84
CA LEU A 88 15.16 -15.26 -10.36
C LEU A 88 14.57 -15.05 -8.97
N ARG A 89 14.94 -13.96 -8.31
CA ARG A 89 14.31 -13.50 -7.07
C ARG A 89 13.47 -12.27 -7.34
N LEU A 90 12.20 -12.32 -7.00
CA LEU A 90 11.28 -11.17 -6.99
C LEU A 90 11.31 -10.49 -5.63
N PHE A 91 11.12 -9.17 -5.61
CA PHE A 91 11.09 -8.35 -4.41
C PHE A 91 9.83 -7.48 -4.38
N TRP A 92 9.30 -7.31 -3.17
CA TRP A 92 8.16 -6.46 -2.86
C TRP A 92 8.44 -5.58 -1.65
N THR A 93 7.77 -4.44 -1.55
CA THR A 93 7.66 -3.67 -0.32
C THR A 93 6.92 -4.50 0.73
N VAL A 94 6.99 -4.09 2.00
CA VAL A 94 6.20 -4.75 3.06
C VAL A 94 4.69 -4.50 2.90
N SER A 95 4.32 -3.50 2.10
CA SER A 95 2.95 -3.18 1.68
C SER A 95 2.52 -3.95 0.42
N GLY A 96 3.42 -4.72 -0.20
CA GLY A 96 3.14 -5.62 -1.33
C GLY A 96 3.27 -5.00 -2.72
N GLU A 97 3.92 -3.84 -2.85
CA GLU A 97 4.25 -3.23 -4.14
C GLU A 97 5.52 -3.88 -4.71
N TYR A 98 5.57 -4.10 -6.03
CA TYR A 98 6.74 -4.64 -6.69
C TYR A 98 7.94 -3.70 -6.53
N LEU A 99 9.10 -4.24 -6.17
CA LEU A 99 10.37 -3.49 -6.04
C LEU A 99 11.36 -3.80 -7.14
N GLY A 100 11.28 -4.99 -7.76
CA GLY A 100 12.25 -5.41 -8.74
C GLY A 100 12.54 -6.90 -8.72
N PHE A 101 13.53 -7.29 -9.53
CA PHE A 101 14.07 -8.65 -9.55
C PHE A 101 15.60 -8.65 -9.59
N ALA A 102 16.18 -9.78 -9.16
CA ALA A 102 17.59 -10.08 -9.35
C ALA A 102 17.79 -11.54 -9.74
N MET A 103 18.83 -11.79 -10.52
CA MET A 103 19.27 -13.09 -10.99
C MET A 103 20.72 -13.31 -10.56
N GLU A 104 21.04 -14.53 -10.17
CA GLU A 104 22.40 -14.91 -9.80
C GLU A 104 23.34 -14.83 -11.01
N PRO A 105 24.67 -14.65 -10.81
CA PRO A 105 25.63 -14.64 -11.90
C PRO A 105 25.55 -15.90 -12.77
N GLY A 106 25.45 -15.70 -14.09
CA GLY A 106 25.35 -16.79 -15.06
C GLY A 106 23.92 -17.20 -15.44
N GLU A 107 22.91 -16.74 -14.70
CA GLU A 107 21.51 -16.96 -15.05
C GLU A 107 21.07 -16.01 -16.17
N VAL A 108 20.29 -16.53 -17.11
CA VAL A 108 19.77 -15.78 -18.27
C VAL A 108 18.34 -16.19 -18.59
N LEU A 109 17.57 -15.25 -19.15
CA LEU A 109 16.26 -15.53 -19.71
C LEU A 109 16.34 -15.75 -21.22
N THR A 110 15.44 -16.60 -21.74
CA THR A 110 15.30 -16.87 -23.17
C THR A 110 13.91 -16.48 -23.66
N LYS A 111 13.87 -15.94 -24.89
CA LYS A 111 12.69 -15.74 -25.73
C LYS A 111 12.39 -17.03 -26.52
N TYR A 112 11.37 -16.95 -27.36
CA TYR A 112 11.09 -17.93 -28.40
C TYR A 112 12.35 -18.24 -29.23
N ASP A 113 12.49 -19.50 -29.65
CA ASP A 113 13.65 -20.00 -30.40
C ASP A 113 15.00 -19.89 -29.65
N HIS A 114 14.96 -19.97 -28.32
CA HIS A 114 16.14 -19.90 -27.43
C HIS A 114 16.96 -18.60 -27.53
N ALA A 115 16.42 -17.56 -28.16
CA ALA A 115 17.10 -16.27 -28.26
C ALA A 115 17.24 -15.67 -26.87
N LEU A 116 18.46 -15.30 -26.47
CA LEU A 116 18.72 -14.71 -25.17
C LEU A 116 18.05 -13.34 -25.03
N PHE A 117 17.64 -13.02 -23.80
CA PHE A 117 17.26 -11.66 -23.43
C PHE A 117 18.48 -10.75 -23.52
N ASP A 118 18.30 -9.58 -24.14
CA ASP A 118 19.25 -8.48 -24.05
C ASP A 118 18.88 -7.49 -22.94
N THR A 119 19.72 -6.47 -22.74
CA THR A 119 19.50 -5.44 -21.71
C THR A 119 18.14 -4.75 -21.86
N SER A 120 17.69 -4.50 -23.10
CA SER A 120 16.43 -3.82 -23.37
C SER A 120 15.22 -4.71 -23.09
N ASP A 121 15.35 -6.03 -23.27
CA ASP A 121 14.33 -7.00 -22.88
C ASP A 121 14.14 -7.01 -21.35
N TYR A 122 15.23 -6.95 -20.58
CA TYR A 122 15.16 -6.86 -19.11
C TYR A 122 14.55 -5.54 -18.64
N ASP A 123 14.90 -4.42 -19.28
CA ASP A 123 14.31 -3.10 -18.99
C ASP A 123 12.80 -3.13 -19.28
N ARG A 124 12.41 -3.72 -20.41
CA ARG A 124 11.01 -3.89 -20.81
C ARG A 124 10.27 -4.80 -19.82
N LEU A 125 10.84 -5.94 -19.44
CA LEU A 125 10.27 -6.84 -18.45
C LEU A 125 10.04 -6.11 -17.13
N HIS A 126 11.06 -5.40 -16.63
CA HIS A 126 10.94 -4.65 -15.39
C HIS A 126 9.82 -3.60 -15.45
N ALA A 127 9.73 -2.84 -16.56
CA ALA A 127 8.66 -1.86 -16.75
C ALA A 127 7.27 -2.52 -16.76
N LEU A 128 7.12 -3.68 -17.40
CA LEU A 128 5.86 -4.42 -17.44
C LEU A 128 5.47 -5.01 -16.09
N LEU A 129 6.44 -5.51 -15.32
CA LEU A 129 6.18 -6.00 -13.95
C LEU A 129 5.88 -4.85 -12.99
N ASN A 130 6.36 -3.64 -13.28
CA ASN A 130 6.05 -2.43 -12.52
C ASN A 130 4.72 -1.76 -12.91
N ASP A 131 3.92 -2.39 -13.79
CA ASP A 131 2.59 -1.91 -14.16
C ASP A 131 1.49 -2.78 -13.51
N PRO A 132 0.91 -2.35 -12.36
CA PRO A 132 -0.17 -3.08 -11.70
C PRO A 132 -1.50 -3.02 -12.47
N LEU A 133 -1.65 -2.13 -13.46
CA LEU A 133 -2.85 -1.95 -14.26
C LEU A 133 -2.77 -2.65 -15.63
N SER A 134 -1.73 -3.46 -15.83
CA SER A 134 -1.52 -4.18 -17.08
C SER A 134 -2.76 -5.02 -17.46
N PRO A 135 -3.18 -4.99 -18.74
CA PRO A 135 -4.25 -5.86 -19.23
C PRO A 135 -3.98 -7.36 -19.05
N LEU A 136 -2.73 -7.76 -18.79
CA LEU A 136 -2.37 -9.14 -18.45
C LEU A 136 -3.18 -9.69 -17.27
N GLY A 137 -3.57 -8.86 -16.29
CA GLY A 137 -4.38 -9.33 -15.16
C GLY A 137 -5.78 -9.83 -15.52
N ASN A 138 -6.24 -9.60 -16.76
CA ASN A 138 -7.52 -10.09 -17.27
C ASN A 138 -7.35 -11.20 -18.33
N VAL A 139 -6.12 -11.67 -18.56
CA VAL A 139 -5.78 -12.69 -19.57
C VAL A 139 -5.73 -14.05 -18.89
N GLN A 140 -6.26 -15.10 -19.54
CA GLN A 140 -6.11 -16.48 -19.08
C GLN A 140 -4.88 -17.12 -19.74
N ASP A 141 -4.22 -18.08 -19.09
CA ASP A 141 -3.10 -18.85 -19.66
C ASP A 141 -3.41 -19.47 -21.03
N THR A 142 -4.68 -19.83 -21.26
CA THR A 142 -5.19 -20.39 -22.52
C THR A 142 -5.15 -19.39 -23.68
N ASP A 143 -5.21 -18.09 -23.37
CA ASP A 143 -5.28 -17.02 -24.36
C ASP A 143 -3.90 -16.58 -24.85
N ILE A 144 -2.83 -17.06 -24.21
CA ILE A 144 -1.45 -16.78 -24.57
C ILE A 144 -1.03 -17.72 -25.71
N ALA A 145 -0.98 -17.17 -26.92
CA ALA A 145 -0.43 -17.86 -28.08
C ALA A 145 1.09 -18.05 -27.93
N PRO A 146 1.64 -19.23 -28.25
CA PRO A 146 3.09 -19.38 -28.35
C PRO A 146 3.61 -18.57 -29.55
N GLY A 147 4.42 -17.54 -29.29
CA GLY A 147 5.32 -16.97 -30.29
C GLY A 147 4.78 -15.85 -31.19
N THR A 148 4.07 -14.84 -30.67
CA THR A 148 3.86 -13.61 -31.43
C THR A 148 5.10 -12.71 -31.34
N ALA A 149 6.04 -12.89 -32.26
CA ALA A 149 6.96 -11.82 -32.62
C ALA A 149 6.15 -10.65 -33.21
N PRO A 150 6.58 -9.37 -33.09
CA PRO A 150 6.05 -8.33 -33.95
C PRO A 150 6.39 -8.72 -35.38
N ALA A 151 5.37 -8.91 -36.22
CA ALA A 151 5.57 -9.19 -37.62
C ALA A 151 6.10 -7.92 -38.30
N ASP A 152 7.42 -7.79 -38.40
CA ASP A 152 8.00 -7.09 -39.55
C ASP A 152 7.52 -7.82 -40.80
N GLY A 153 6.82 -7.08 -41.64
CA GLY A 153 5.78 -7.63 -42.49
C GLY A 153 6.24 -8.69 -43.48
N GLN A 154 5.71 -9.90 -43.37
CA GLN A 154 5.29 -10.69 -44.52
C GLN A 154 4.47 -11.93 -44.10
N HIS A 155 3.29 -12.02 -44.71
CA HIS A 155 2.41 -13.18 -44.91
C HIS A 155 2.66 -14.46 -44.08
N ALA A 156 1.83 -14.70 -43.07
CA ALA A 156 1.48 -16.05 -42.64
C ALA A 156 -0.04 -16.21 -42.71
N LYS A 157 -0.51 -17.10 -43.60
CA LYS A 157 -1.91 -17.47 -43.77
C LYS A 157 -2.48 -17.97 -42.44
N ALA A 158 -3.35 -17.17 -41.83
CA ALA A 158 -4.13 -17.58 -40.68
C ALA A 158 -5.32 -18.42 -41.17
N ASP A 159 -5.27 -19.71 -40.86
CA ASP A 159 -6.42 -20.60 -40.90
C ASP A 159 -7.44 -20.13 -39.85
N VAL A 160 -8.63 -19.76 -40.31
CA VAL A 160 -9.68 -19.16 -39.50
C VAL A 160 -10.47 -20.28 -38.82
N THR A 161 -10.00 -20.71 -37.65
CA THR A 161 -10.86 -21.37 -36.67
C THR A 161 -11.52 -20.33 -35.78
N SER A 162 -12.84 -20.22 -35.89
CA SER A 162 -13.70 -19.38 -35.06
C SER A 162 -13.64 -19.79 -33.58
N GLY A 163 -13.34 -18.82 -32.70
CA GLY A 163 -13.49 -18.98 -31.26
C GLY A 163 -12.76 -17.88 -30.50
N ALA A 164 -13.52 -16.89 -30.03
CA ALA A 164 -13.11 -15.75 -29.20
C ALA A 164 -12.04 -14.82 -29.81
N THR A 165 -12.30 -13.52 -29.78
CA THR A 165 -11.31 -12.49 -30.11
C THR A 165 -10.09 -12.69 -29.19
N LYS A 166 -9.00 -13.30 -29.69
CA LYS A 166 -7.73 -13.36 -28.97
C LYS A 166 -7.33 -11.91 -28.65
N ARG A 167 -7.29 -11.56 -27.36
CA ARG A 167 -6.85 -10.23 -26.96
C ARG A 167 -5.42 -10.04 -27.44
N ASP A 168 -5.17 -8.91 -28.10
CA ASP A 168 -3.80 -8.54 -28.46
C ASP A 168 -3.04 -8.16 -27.18
N ILE A 169 -2.19 -9.08 -26.72
CA ILE A 169 -1.36 -8.91 -25.54
C ILE A 169 0.07 -8.51 -25.89
N ALA A 170 0.44 -8.47 -27.17
CA ALA A 170 1.81 -8.23 -27.61
C ALA A 170 2.40 -6.92 -27.03
N PRO A 171 1.65 -5.79 -26.98
CA PRO A 171 2.15 -4.57 -26.36
C PRO A 171 2.49 -4.72 -24.87
N TYR A 172 1.90 -5.69 -24.17
CA TYR A 172 2.07 -5.90 -22.73
C TYR A 172 3.07 -7.02 -22.42
N THR A 173 3.86 -7.42 -23.41
CA THR A 173 4.84 -8.50 -23.28
C THR A 173 6.22 -8.09 -23.78
N VAL A 174 7.25 -8.80 -23.34
CA VAL A 174 8.53 -8.79 -24.04
C VAL A 174 8.36 -9.60 -25.33
N GLY A 175 8.83 -9.05 -26.46
CA GLY A 175 8.72 -9.70 -27.77
C GLY A 175 9.31 -11.11 -27.74
N GLY A 176 8.52 -12.11 -28.14
CA GLY A 176 8.94 -13.51 -28.09
C GLY A 176 8.96 -14.16 -26.70
N ALA A 177 8.57 -13.45 -25.63
CA ALA A 177 8.55 -13.99 -24.26
C ALA A 177 7.22 -13.73 -23.53
N ALA A 178 6.10 -13.79 -24.26
CA ALA A 178 4.76 -13.52 -23.75
C ALA A 178 4.37 -14.37 -22.53
N TYR A 179 4.66 -15.68 -22.56
CA TYR A 179 4.35 -16.56 -21.44
C TYR A 179 5.21 -16.23 -20.21
N THR A 180 6.53 -16.02 -20.39
CA THR A 180 7.44 -15.56 -19.32
C THR A 180 6.95 -14.26 -18.67
N THR A 181 6.61 -13.25 -19.47
CA THR A 181 6.09 -11.98 -18.93
C THR A 181 4.78 -12.21 -18.16
N PHE A 182 3.86 -12.97 -18.72
CA PHE A 182 2.58 -13.28 -18.09
C PHE A 182 2.75 -14.01 -16.74
N THR A 183 3.56 -15.07 -16.70
CA THR A 183 3.78 -15.87 -15.50
C THR A 183 4.40 -15.01 -14.39
N LEU A 184 5.43 -14.22 -14.71
CA LEU A 184 6.05 -13.34 -13.74
C LEU A 184 5.11 -12.24 -13.24
N TRP A 185 4.29 -11.66 -14.13
CA TRP A 185 3.31 -10.66 -13.72
C TRP A 185 2.29 -11.25 -12.73
N HIS A 186 1.77 -12.45 -12.99
CA HIS A 186 0.84 -13.11 -12.08
C HIS A 186 1.49 -13.57 -10.77
N LEU A 187 2.79 -13.87 -10.76
CA LEU A 187 3.53 -14.11 -9.52
C LEU A 187 3.71 -12.83 -8.70
N VAL A 188 3.97 -11.68 -9.37
CA VAL A 188 4.11 -10.36 -8.76
C VAL A 188 2.80 -9.89 -8.13
N TYR A 189 1.67 -10.10 -8.80
CA TYR A 189 0.36 -9.56 -8.38
C TYR A 189 -0.63 -10.60 -7.84
N GLY A 190 -0.22 -11.87 -7.70
CA GLY A 190 -1.05 -12.95 -7.18
C GLY A 190 -0.75 -13.32 -5.73
N GLU A 191 -0.86 -14.62 -5.40
CA GLU A 191 -0.85 -15.14 -4.02
C GLU A 191 0.37 -14.70 -3.19
N THR A 192 1.54 -14.54 -3.82
CA THR A 192 2.75 -14.07 -3.11
C THR A 192 2.49 -12.71 -2.47
N ARG A 193 1.99 -11.75 -3.24
CA ARG A 193 1.67 -10.40 -2.79
C ARG A 193 0.63 -10.43 -1.68
N ASP A 194 -0.44 -11.20 -1.87
CA ASP A 194 -1.55 -11.29 -0.91
C ASP A 194 -1.12 -11.88 0.44
N SER A 195 -0.08 -12.72 0.45
CA SER A 195 0.47 -13.31 1.68
C SER A 195 1.33 -12.36 2.51
N ILE A 196 1.91 -11.32 1.90
CA ILE A 196 2.90 -10.42 2.53
C ILE A 196 2.39 -9.81 3.83
N PRO A 197 1.17 -9.22 3.91
CA PRO A 197 0.68 -8.63 5.14
C PRO A 197 0.59 -9.62 6.31
N GLY A 198 0.29 -10.90 6.01
CA GLY A 198 0.23 -11.96 7.01
C GLY A 198 1.60 -12.27 7.61
N VAL A 199 2.63 -12.33 6.77
CA VAL A 199 4.01 -12.61 7.20
C VAL A 199 4.63 -11.41 7.93
N VAL A 200 4.45 -10.21 7.40
CA VAL A 200 4.99 -8.97 7.97
C VAL A 200 4.35 -8.64 9.32
N ARG A 201 3.14 -9.14 9.61
CA ARG A 201 2.45 -8.88 10.89
C ARG A 201 3.30 -9.18 12.13
N ASN A 202 4.15 -10.20 12.06
CA ASN A 202 5.02 -10.61 13.16
C ASN A 202 6.19 -9.64 13.42
N TYR A 203 6.40 -8.66 12.53
CA TYR A 203 7.45 -7.65 12.61
C TYR A 203 6.90 -6.26 12.93
N ILE A 204 5.58 -6.11 13.11
CA ILE A 204 4.97 -4.83 13.42
C ILE A 204 5.46 -4.38 14.79
N THR A 205 6.12 -3.23 14.80
CA THR A 205 6.53 -2.50 15.99
C THR A 205 6.15 -1.04 15.81
N PRO A 206 6.04 -0.24 16.89
CA PRO A 206 5.82 1.20 16.78
C PRO A 206 6.86 1.89 15.89
N GLY A 207 8.13 1.45 15.97
CA GLY A 207 9.22 1.95 15.13
C GLY A 207 9.00 1.65 13.64
N LEU A 208 8.49 0.47 13.30
CA LEU A 208 8.15 0.13 11.92
C LEU A 208 6.98 0.98 11.41
N VAL A 209 5.90 1.09 12.19
CA VAL A 209 4.75 1.92 11.79
C VAL A 209 5.19 3.36 11.52
N LEU A 210 6.05 3.90 12.39
CA LEU A 210 6.58 5.25 12.24
C LEU A 210 7.45 5.41 10.98
N SER A 211 8.31 4.42 10.66
CA SER A 211 9.12 4.50 9.44
C SER A 211 8.27 4.52 8.18
N PHE A 212 7.16 3.78 8.16
CA PHE A 212 6.22 3.77 7.03
C PHE A 212 5.39 5.05 6.92
N LEU A 213 5.01 5.67 8.03
CA LEU A 213 4.35 6.98 8.00
C LEU A 213 5.27 8.10 7.47
N LYS A 214 6.59 7.95 7.67
CA LYS A 214 7.63 8.85 7.12
C LYS A 214 8.00 8.56 5.66
N SER A 215 7.54 7.45 5.08
CA SER A 215 7.80 7.10 3.69
C SER A 215 7.19 8.13 2.73
N PRO A 216 7.79 8.43 1.58
CA PRO A 216 7.14 9.25 0.56
C PRO A 216 5.95 8.53 -0.12
N SER A 217 5.84 7.20 0.00
CA SER A 217 4.75 6.43 -0.61
C SER A 217 3.45 6.59 0.18
N VAL A 218 2.36 6.96 -0.51
CA VAL A 218 1.02 7.04 0.10
C VAL A 218 0.55 5.64 0.52
N GLN A 219 0.89 4.61 -0.25
CA GLN A 219 0.56 3.21 0.05
C GLN A 219 1.22 2.74 1.34
N ASP A 220 2.47 3.13 1.58
CA ASP A 220 3.17 2.83 2.83
C ASP A 220 2.50 3.49 4.03
N LYS A 221 2.13 4.77 3.90
CA LYS A 221 1.39 5.51 4.93
C LYS A 221 0.02 4.85 5.21
N MET A 222 -0.69 4.47 4.16
CA MET A 222 -1.98 3.80 4.24
C MET A 222 -1.87 2.43 4.92
N TRP A 223 -0.84 1.65 4.57
CA TRP A 223 -0.55 0.38 5.20
C TRP A 223 -0.23 0.57 6.68
N ALA A 224 0.63 1.53 7.03
CA ALA A 224 0.96 1.86 8.41
C ALA A 224 -0.30 2.15 9.24
N LEU A 225 -1.17 3.06 8.76
CA LEU A 225 -2.45 3.36 9.41
C LEU A 225 -3.36 2.14 9.55
N SER A 226 -3.31 1.21 8.59
CA SER A 226 -4.12 -0.01 8.62
C SER A 226 -3.68 -1.01 9.69
N VAL A 227 -2.39 -1.02 10.03
CA VAL A 227 -1.78 -1.95 10.99
C VAL A 227 -1.44 -1.33 12.35
N THR A 228 -1.60 -0.01 12.50
CA THR A 228 -1.42 0.69 13.77
C THR A 228 -2.29 0.08 14.86
N ASP A 229 -1.65 -0.41 15.93
CA ASP A 229 -2.35 -0.73 17.17
C ASP A 229 -2.89 0.57 17.77
N THR A 230 -4.20 0.65 17.96
CA THR A 230 -4.84 1.89 18.40
C THR A 230 -4.49 2.26 19.85
N SER A 231 -3.93 1.34 20.64
CA SER A 231 -3.38 1.65 21.97
C SER A 231 -2.09 2.48 21.90
N GLU A 232 -1.32 2.35 20.80
CA GLU A 232 -0.10 3.13 20.52
C GLU A 232 -0.41 4.58 20.14
N LEU A 233 -1.68 4.94 19.91
CA LEU A 233 -2.08 6.33 19.67
C LEU A 233 -1.87 7.26 20.87
N ARG A 234 -1.37 6.75 22.00
CA ARG A 234 -0.89 7.56 23.13
C ARG A 234 0.58 8.00 22.96
N ASN A 235 1.31 7.39 22.03
CA ASN A 235 2.70 7.73 21.75
C ASN A 235 2.76 9.10 21.04
N PRO A 236 3.39 10.12 21.66
CA PRO A 236 3.45 11.47 21.08
C PRO A 236 4.18 11.52 19.73
N GLU A 237 5.21 10.70 19.53
CA GLU A 237 5.96 10.68 18.27
C GLU A 237 5.09 10.16 17.12
N LEU A 238 4.32 9.11 17.38
CA LEU A 238 3.38 8.57 16.40
C LEU A 238 2.26 9.57 16.07
N LEU A 239 1.70 10.23 17.09
CA LEU A 239 0.67 11.25 16.89
C LEU A 239 1.17 12.47 16.11
N GLU A 240 2.40 12.94 16.38
CA GLU A 240 2.97 14.05 15.64
C GLU A 240 3.17 13.69 14.16
N GLU A 241 3.68 12.48 13.87
CA GLU A 241 3.84 12.01 12.50
C GLU A 241 2.48 11.85 11.78
N ILE A 242 1.47 11.29 12.46
CA ILE A 242 0.11 11.22 11.92
C ILE A 242 -0.44 12.63 11.65
N SER A 243 -0.19 13.59 12.55
CA SER A 243 -0.62 14.97 12.37
C SER A 243 0.10 15.66 11.20
N LEU A 244 1.39 15.40 11.00
CA LEU A 244 2.13 15.90 9.85
C LEU A 244 1.53 15.36 8.55
N ASN A 245 1.32 14.04 8.48
CA ASN A 245 0.67 13.38 7.35
C ASN A 245 -0.77 13.86 7.10
N TYR A 246 -1.49 14.26 8.15
CA TYR A 246 -2.80 14.88 8.00
C TYR A 246 -2.72 16.26 7.33
N ARG A 247 -1.76 17.09 7.74
CA ARG A 247 -1.57 18.44 7.18
C ARG A 247 -1.17 18.38 5.71
N GLU A 248 -0.21 17.53 5.37
CA GLU A 248 0.38 17.44 4.03
C GLU A 248 -0.40 16.52 3.08
N GLY A 249 -1.17 15.59 3.63
CA GLY A 249 -1.92 14.60 2.88
C GLY A 249 -3.11 15.16 2.11
N ASP A 250 -3.50 14.42 1.06
CA ASP A 250 -4.74 14.65 0.34
C ASP A 250 -5.97 14.23 1.15
N SER A 251 -7.16 14.45 0.59
CA SER A 251 -8.44 14.08 1.22
C SER A 251 -8.55 12.59 1.53
N TYR A 252 -7.92 11.71 0.74
CA TYR A 252 -7.98 10.27 0.93
C TYR A 252 -7.15 9.85 2.14
N LEU A 253 -5.91 10.32 2.24
CA LEU A 253 -5.05 10.06 3.39
C LEU A 253 -5.65 10.66 4.68
N ARG A 254 -6.17 11.89 4.62
CA ARG A 254 -6.85 12.54 5.75
C ARG A 254 -8.03 11.72 6.26
N ASN A 255 -8.87 11.19 5.37
CA ASN A 255 -10.01 10.36 5.76
C ASN A 255 -9.54 9.09 6.48
N ASN A 256 -8.50 8.42 5.97
CA ASN A 256 -7.97 7.21 6.60
C ASN A 256 -7.32 7.48 7.96
N ILE A 257 -6.69 8.66 8.13
CA ILE A 257 -6.20 9.11 9.43
C ILE A 257 -7.37 9.28 10.41
N LEU A 258 -8.44 9.98 10.02
CA LEU A 258 -9.61 10.15 10.90
C LEU A 258 -10.28 8.81 11.25
N GLU A 259 -10.41 7.90 10.29
CA GLU A 259 -10.92 6.54 10.55
C GLU A 259 -10.03 5.80 11.55
N THR A 260 -8.71 5.89 11.40
CA THR A 260 -7.75 5.25 12.32
C THR A 260 -7.84 5.84 13.72
N LEU A 261 -7.89 7.16 13.84
CA LEU A 261 -7.88 7.86 15.13
C LEU A 261 -9.22 7.78 15.87
N LEU A 262 -10.35 7.92 15.16
CA LEU A 262 -11.65 8.20 15.77
C LEU A 262 -12.68 7.07 15.62
N ALA A 263 -12.54 6.21 14.63
CA ALA A 263 -13.45 5.08 14.42
C ALA A 263 -12.87 3.75 14.90
N LYS A 264 -11.64 3.45 14.50
CA LYS A 264 -10.89 2.29 14.99
C LYS A 264 -10.30 2.58 16.37
N GLY A 265 -9.72 3.76 16.53
CA GLY A 265 -9.22 4.29 17.79
C GLY A 265 -10.32 4.88 18.66
N ARG A 266 -9.90 5.45 19.81
CA ARG A 266 -10.78 6.20 20.69
C ARG A 266 -10.46 7.68 20.57
N PRO A 267 -11.44 8.56 20.33
CA PRO A 267 -11.22 10.01 20.34
C PRO A 267 -10.47 10.51 21.59
N ALA A 268 -10.71 9.89 22.75
CA ALA A 268 -10.01 10.21 24.00
C ALA A 268 -8.49 9.97 23.99
N PHE A 269 -7.95 9.23 23.02
CA PHE A 269 -6.50 9.06 22.86
C PHE A 269 -5.88 10.20 22.04
N VAL A 270 -6.69 11.00 21.35
CA VAL A 270 -6.22 12.11 20.53
C VAL A 270 -6.32 13.40 21.34
N PRO A 271 -5.19 14.08 21.63
CA PRO A 271 -5.22 15.37 22.31
C PRO A 271 -6.10 16.37 21.57
N ALA A 272 -6.88 17.15 22.33
CA ALA A 272 -7.84 18.12 21.79
C ALA A 272 -7.22 19.13 20.80
N GLY A 273 -5.96 19.52 21.02
CA GLY A 273 -5.22 20.41 20.11
C GLY A 273 -5.05 19.84 18.70
N TYR A 274 -4.79 18.53 18.57
CA TYR A 274 -4.73 17.87 17.26
C TYR A 274 -6.10 17.84 16.61
N LEU A 275 -7.16 17.46 17.35
CA LEU A 275 -8.53 17.47 16.84
C LEU A 275 -8.96 18.85 16.34
N ALA A 276 -8.66 19.91 17.09
CA ALA A 276 -8.91 21.29 16.69
C ALA A 276 -8.14 21.66 15.42
N SER A 277 -6.86 21.30 15.34
CA SER A 277 -6.04 21.53 14.14
C SER A 277 -6.58 20.81 12.90
N PHE A 278 -7.05 19.56 13.06
CA PHE A 278 -7.62 18.76 11.98
C PHE A 278 -8.92 19.36 11.50
N PHE A 279 -9.80 19.74 12.44
CA PHE A 279 -11.07 20.39 12.17
C PHE A 279 -10.86 21.68 11.38
N ARG A 280 -9.90 22.52 11.78
CA ARG A 280 -9.62 23.81 11.12
C ARG A 280 -9.27 23.64 9.63
N ILE A 281 -8.42 22.69 9.27
CA ILE A 281 -7.97 22.48 7.88
C ILE A 281 -8.85 21.52 7.06
N SER A 282 -9.90 20.99 7.67
CA SER A 282 -10.83 20.03 7.07
C SER A 282 -11.93 20.68 6.24
N GLY A 283 -12.40 19.96 5.22
CA GLY A 283 -13.66 20.25 4.56
C GLY A 283 -14.88 19.79 5.37
N PHE A 284 -16.08 20.05 4.86
CA PHE A 284 -17.34 19.75 5.54
C PHE A 284 -17.47 18.29 6.00
N ALA A 285 -17.18 17.33 5.13
CA ALA A 285 -17.34 15.91 5.42
C ALA A 285 -16.46 15.45 6.60
N GLN A 286 -15.18 15.85 6.60
CA GLN A 286 -14.24 15.53 7.68
C GLN A 286 -14.60 16.24 8.98
N ARG A 287 -14.97 17.53 8.92
CA ARG A 287 -15.46 18.27 10.09
C ARG A 287 -16.67 17.58 10.72
N ARG A 288 -17.66 17.21 9.91
CA ARG A 288 -18.84 16.47 10.36
C ARG A 288 -18.47 15.14 11.01
N PHE A 289 -17.53 14.41 10.43
CA PHE A 289 -17.06 13.14 10.97
C PHE A 289 -16.38 13.30 12.33
N ILE A 290 -15.52 14.31 12.50
CA ILE A 290 -14.90 14.62 13.80
C ILE A 290 -15.98 14.89 14.85
N LEU A 291 -16.92 15.78 14.56
CA LEU A 291 -17.97 16.15 15.52
C LEU A 291 -18.88 14.97 15.89
N SER A 292 -19.28 14.15 14.92
CA SER A 292 -20.14 13.00 15.20
C SER A 292 -19.45 11.95 16.07
N ARG A 293 -18.14 11.74 15.88
CA ARG A 293 -17.36 10.81 16.72
C ARG A 293 -17.22 11.32 18.16
N LEU A 294 -17.25 12.62 18.39
CA LEU A 294 -17.17 13.22 19.72
C LEU A 294 -18.47 13.16 20.53
N GLU A 295 -19.63 12.91 19.91
CA GLU A 295 -20.93 12.85 20.62
C GLU A 295 -20.94 11.82 21.76
N GLY A 296 -20.19 10.72 21.61
CA GLY A 296 -20.04 9.67 22.63
C GLY A 296 -18.96 9.92 23.68
N TYR A 297 -18.24 11.05 23.62
CA TYR A 297 -17.07 11.34 24.46
C TYR A 297 -17.15 12.75 25.08
N PRO A 298 -18.02 12.98 26.09
CA PRO A 298 -18.30 14.32 26.62
C PRO A 298 -17.07 15.10 27.11
N GLU A 299 -16.13 14.43 27.77
CA GLU A 299 -14.89 15.05 28.25
C GLU A 299 -13.99 15.47 27.10
N THR A 300 -13.76 14.58 26.13
CA THR A 300 -12.99 14.90 24.92
C THR A 300 -13.66 15.99 24.08
N ALA A 301 -15.00 15.97 23.99
CA ALA A 301 -15.77 17.01 23.33
C ALA A 301 -15.59 18.38 24.01
N ARG A 302 -15.59 18.42 25.35
CA ARG A 302 -15.31 19.63 26.13
C ARG A 302 -13.95 20.22 25.77
N ASP A 303 -12.91 19.39 25.84
CA ASP A 303 -11.54 19.83 25.60
C ASP A 303 -11.35 20.27 24.14
N PHE A 304 -11.96 19.55 23.19
CA PHE A 304 -11.99 19.94 21.79
C PHE A 304 -12.68 21.30 21.57
N ILE A 305 -13.88 21.50 22.13
CA ILE A 305 -14.61 22.77 21.97
C ILE A 305 -13.77 23.92 22.53
N HIS A 306 -13.17 23.74 23.71
CA HIS A 306 -12.28 24.75 24.28
C HIS A 306 -11.11 25.07 23.35
N ALA A 307 -10.46 24.06 22.76
CA ALA A 307 -9.33 24.25 21.87
C ALA A 307 -9.71 24.86 20.51
N ALA A 308 -10.91 24.56 20.00
CA ALA A 308 -11.38 24.96 18.68
C ALA A 308 -12.27 26.22 18.69
N VAL A 309 -12.69 26.75 19.85
CA VAL A 309 -13.72 27.81 19.95
C VAL A 309 -13.45 29.02 19.05
N GLY A 310 -12.17 29.41 18.90
CA GLY A 310 -11.75 30.51 18.03
C GLY A 310 -11.89 30.21 16.53
N ASP A 311 -11.90 28.94 16.14
CA ASP A 311 -12.01 28.45 14.77
C ASP A 311 -13.46 28.06 14.39
N LEU A 312 -14.42 28.18 15.31
CA LEU A 312 -15.82 27.79 15.09
C LEU A 312 -16.66 28.83 14.33
N GLU A 313 -16.05 29.72 13.54
CA GLU A 313 -16.80 30.77 12.84
C GLU A 313 -17.57 30.22 11.62
N SER A 314 -18.86 30.56 11.59
CA SER A 314 -19.81 30.29 10.50
C SER A 314 -19.80 28.87 9.90
N PRO A 315 -19.98 27.80 10.70
CA PRO A 315 -20.19 26.47 10.15
C PRO A 315 -21.51 26.43 9.36
N GLU A 316 -21.56 25.58 8.34
CA GLU A 316 -22.83 25.23 7.70
C GLU A 316 -23.84 24.73 8.76
N PRO A 317 -25.16 24.97 8.59
CA PRO A 317 -26.16 24.66 9.62
C PRO A 317 -26.03 23.25 10.25
N PRO A 318 -25.76 22.17 9.48
CA PRO A 318 -25.57 20.83 10.06
C PRO A 318 -24.40 20.72 11.04
N LEU A 319 -23.30 21.45 10.82
CA LEU A 319 -22.15 21.47 11.72
C LEU A 319 -22.46 22.28 12.99
N VAL A 320 -23.17 23.41 12.86
CA VAL A 320 -23.62 24.20 14.02
C VAL A 320 -24.50 23.35 14.93
N MET A 321 -25.43 22.59 14.36
CA MET A 321 -26.30 21.68 15.12
C MET A 321 -25.50 20.63 15.90
N LEU A 322 -24.47 20.03 15.30
CA LEU A 322 -23.61 19.07 16.00
C LEU A 322 -22.81 19.75 17.11
N LEU A 323 -22.23 20.93 16.86
CA LEU A 323 -21.49 21.68 17.87
C LEU A 323 -22.39 22.07 19.06
N LEU A 324 -23.60 22.56 18.83
CA LEU A 324 -24.55 22.90 19.88
C LEU A 324 -24.90 21.68 20.75
N ARG A 325 -25.07 20.49 20.15
CA ARG A 325 -25.26 19.24 20.91
C ARG A 325 -24.04 18.89 21.75
N LEU A 326 -22.83 19.03 21.20
CA LEU A 326 -21.60 18.77 21.93
C LEU A 326 -21.44 19.74 23.11
N VAL A 327 -21.75 21.03 22.94
CA VAL A 327 -21.74 22.03 24.03
C VAL A 327 -22.67 21.58 25.15
N ARG A 328 -23.93 21.25 24.80
CA ARG A 328 -24.92 20.79 25.78
C ARG A 328 -24.49 19.52 26.51
N ASN A 329 -23.94 18.53 25.79
CA ASN A 329 -23.59 17.25 26.37
C ASN A 329 -22.26 17.26 27.14
N SER A 330 -21.35 18.20 26.83
CA SER A 330 -20.01 18.28 27.42
C SER A 330 -19.97 18.99 28.78
N GLY A 331 -21.01 19.77 29.12
CA GLY A 331 -21.05 20.56 30.35
C GLY A 331 -20.04 21.71 30.38
N ILE A 332 -19.60 22.21 29.22
CA ILE A 332 -18.64 23.31 29.12
C ILE A 332 -19.26 24.65 29.54
N LYS A 333 -18.60 25.41 30.41
CA LYS A 333 -19.12 26.69 30.97
C LYS A 333 -18.32 27.93 30.62
N GLN A 334 -17.44 27.83 29.62
CA GLN A 334 -16.52 28.92 29.30
C GLN A 334 -17.25 30.10 28.65
N SER A 335 -16.83 31.32 29.01
CA SER A 335 -17.43 32.56 28.52
C SER A 335 -17.38 32.68 27.00
N GLU A 336 -16.29 32.24 26.37
CA GLU A 336 -16.15 32.29 24.91
C GLU A 336 -17.08 31.31 24.19
N VAL A 337 -17.31 30.14 24.78
CA VAL A 337 -18.28 29.18 24.24
C VAL A 337 -19.69 29.73 24.37
N ARG A 338 -20.02 30.35 25.51
CA ARG A 338 -21.30 31.03 25.70
C ARG A 338 -21.53 32.11 24.65
N LYS A 339 -20.55 33.01 24.45
CA LYS A 339 -20.62 34.05 23.42
C LYS A 339 -20.79 33.45 22.02
N TRP A 340 -20.13 32.33 21.73
CA TRP A 340 -20.31 31.63 20.46
C TRP A 340 -21.74 31.10 20.29
N VAL A 341 -22.34 30.49 21.32
CA VAL A 341 -23.74 30.03 21.31
C VAL A 341 -24.71 31.20 21.16
N GLU A 342 -24.48 32.31 21.86
CA GLU A 342 -25.29 33.54 21.77
C GLU A 342 -25.32 34.08 20.33
N ARG A 343 -24.18 34.06 19.61
CA ARG A 343 -24.14 34.42 18.19
C ARG A 343 -25.01 33.52 17.29
N GLN A 344 -25.33 32.29 17.71
CA GLN A 344 -26.16 31.36 16.94
C GLN A 344 -27.67 31.54 17.19
N VAL A 345 -28.08 32.37 18.15
CA VAL A 345 -29.51 32.59 18.45
C VAL A 345 -30.25 33.23 17.29
N ASP A 346 -29.57 34.09 16.53
CA ASP A 346 -30.13 34.78 15.36
C ASP A 346 -29.68 34.12 14.04
N PHE A 347 -29.27 32.85 14.10
CA PHE A 347 -28.86 32.12 12.91
C PHE A 347 -30.05 31.96 11.93
N PRO A 348 -29.85 32.10 10.60
CA PRO A 348 -30.96 32.09 9.63
C PRO A 348 -31.79 30.80 9.61
N ASP A 349 -31.16 29.68 9.93
CA ASP A 349 -31.83 28.39 10.09
C ASP A 349 -32.61 28.33 11.41
N ALA A 350 -33.93 28.13 11.32
CA ALA A 350 -34.82 28.16 12.48
C ALA A 350 -34.55 27.04 13.50
N ASP A 351 -34.09 25.87 13.04
CA ASP A 351 -33.76 24.76 13.94
C ASP A 351 -32.46 25.04 14.69
N VAL A 352 -31.47 25.65 14.04
CA VAL A 352 -30.24 26.14 14.69
C VAL A 352 -30.57 27.19 15.73
N SER A 353 -31.32 28.23 15.36
CA SER A 353 -31.73 29.32 16.26
C SER A 353 -32.46 28.81 17.51
N ARG A 354 -33.43 27.91 17.33
CA ARG A 354 -34.16 27.27 18.44
C ARG A 354 -33.20 26.50 19.35
N THR A 355 -32.35 25.66 18.78
CA THR A 355 -31.41 24.82 19.53
C THR A 355 -30.37 25.66 20.29
N ALA A 356 -29.94 26.79 19.72
CA ALA A 356 -29.04 27.72 20.40
C ALA A 356 -29.68 28.33 21.65
N ARG A 357 -30.96 28.75 21.58
CA ARG A 357 -31.70 29.25 22.74
C ARG A 357 -31.85 28.20 23.84
N GLU A 358 -32.17 26.96 23.46
CA GLU A 358 -32.22 25.83 24.41
C GLU A 358 -30.86 25.58 25.07
N CYS A 359 -29.77 25.71 24.31
CA CYS A 359 -28.41 25.54 24.81
C CYS A 359 -28.02 26.65 25.81
N ILE A 360 -28.41 27.91 25.58
CA ILE A 360 -28.20 29.01 26.54
C ILE A 360 -28.92 28.72 27.87
N HIS A 361 -30.20 28.33 27.80
CA HIS A 361 -30.95 27.97 29.00
C HIS A 361 -30.27 26.84 29.77
N TYR A 362 -29.74 25.83 29.07
CA TYR A 362 -28.98 24.76 29.69
C TYR A 362 -27.72 25.27 30.40
N LEU A 363 -26.93 26.13 29.73
CA LEU A 363 -25.71 26.74 30.29
C LEU A 363 -25.97 27.63 31.50
N ASP A 364 -27.16 28.25 31.60
CA ASP A 364 -27.55 29.08 32.74
C ASP A 364 -28.05 28.26 33.95
N THR A 365 -28.55 27.05 33.71
CA THR A 365 -29.20 26.23 34.74
C THR A 365 -28.31 25.16 35.35
N HIS A 366 -27.28 24.71 34.63
CA HIS A 366 -26.42 23.58 35.03
C HIS A 366 -24.98 23.99 35.17
#